data_AF-A0A0D2J2Z8-F1
#
_entry.id   AF-A0A0D2J2Z8-F1
#
_cell.length_a   1.000
_cell.length_b   1.000
_cell.length_c   1.000
_cell.angle_alpha   90.00
_cell.angle_beta   90.00
_cell.angle_gamma   90.00
#
_symmetry.space_group_name_H-M   'P 1'
#
loop_
_entity.id
_entity.type
_entity.pdbx_description
1 polymer ?
#
loop_
_entity_poly.entity_id
_entity_poly.type
_entity_poly.pdbx_seq_one_letter_code
_entity_poly.pdbx_strand_id
1 'polypeptide(L)'
;MFTNWLTRLEKVSLAHSRWEQEAIYGLRYKVYVEELAKKNPSNVDHERQWIKDPGDSEPGTVLLYSGSMPNLSGTLRLTTWQPGQIPEEVVERYSLELFPDYENLTICEAARLVVRSNFRGKLILPSLARACYETVCRKQNVHLAFLYCAPGLVRVYRRLGFRPYSGRLVSTKDGIRVPLLMIPSDLRYFREVNSPLSCLAKEIFGQGGRGHLNIKPYLHLLQADAAQYQLDAEYVWTRLETDFLQRKHTGSTFLQDLAPADLKLLSSKGFILEVTAGETVTREELVEKEVFLILEGSFEAMVGHRRLAILNKGDVFGEEAFFLESGRRTSTIRSLTPGRVIVLRRRFIQEIGKTNPALEACILFNLGRVMAMRLSEMISSIDPQTDTCGASSLMKTG
;
A
#
# COMPACT_ATOMS: atom_id res chain seq x y z
N MET A 1 36.16 0.48 -5.35
CA MET A 1 35.95 -0.19 -4.04
C MET A 1 34.64 -0.98 -3.92
N PHE A 2 33.76 -1.06 -4.93
CA PHE A 2 32.48 -1.82 -4.83
C PHE A 2 32.52 -3.30 -5.26
N THR A 3 33.66 -3.77 -5.79
CA THR A 3 33.78 -5.09 -6.42
C THR A 3 33.89 -6.27 -5.45
N ASN A 4 34.25 -6.03 -4.17
CA ASN A 4 34.49 -7.09 -3.18
C ASN A 4 33.26 -7.52 -2.34
N TRP A 5 32.09 -6.91 -2.53
CA TRP A 5 30.87 -7.28 -1.79
C TRP A 5 30.06 -8.38 -2.49
N LEU A 6 30.22 -8.52 -3.81
CA LEU A 6 29.49 -9.48 -4.63
C LEU A 6 29.88 -10.95 -4.37
N THR A 7 31.06 -11.20 -3.81
CA THR A 7 31.54 -12.54 -3.42
C THR A 7 30.95 -13.07 -2.11
N ARG A 8 30.13 -12.27 -1.41
CA ARG A 8 29.49 -12.65 -0.13
C ARG A 8 27.98 -12.89 -0.24
N LEU A 9 27.41 -12.80 -1.45
CA LEU A 9 25.97 -13.05 -1.61
C LEU A 9 25.64 -14.51 -1.28
N GLU A 10 24.51 -14.67 -0.60
CA GLU A 10 23.99 -15.97 -0.20
C GLU A 10 23.48 -16.72 -1.42
N LYS A 11 23.63 -18.04 -1.44
CA LYS A 11 23.11 -18.87 -2.53
C LYS A 11 21.58 -18.78 -2.54
N VAL A 12 21.02 -18.47 -3.70
CA VAL A 12 19.58 -18.52 -3.96
C VAL A 12 19.31 -19.62 -4.98
N SER A 13 18.30 -20.44 -4.71
CA SER A 13 17.91 -21.56 -5.56
C SER A 13 16.44 -21.41 -5.98
N LEU A 14 16.09 -22.02 -7.12
CA LEU A 14 14.70 -22.18 -7.54
C LEU A 14 14.17 -23.48 -6.94
N ALA A 15 12.94 -23.49 -6.43
CA ALA A 15 12.29 -24.72 -6.00
C ALA A 15 11.82 -25.52 -7.21
N HIS A 16 12.19 -26.80 -7.26
CA HIS A 16 11.86 -27.72 -8.34
C HIS A 16 11.02 -28.91 -7.86
N SER A 17 11.18 -29.28 -6.60
CA SER A 17 10.47 -30.40 -5.98
C SER A 17 9.34 -29.91 -5.09
N ARG A 18 8.35 -30.78 -4.90
CA ARG A 18 7.26 -30.56 -3.95
C ARG A 18 7.81 -30.28 -2.55
N TRP A 19 8.81 -31.02 -2.08
CA TRP A 19 9.41 -30.83 -0.76
C TRP A 19 9.99 -29.42 -0.56
N GLU A 20 10.69 -28.89 -1.56
CA GLU A 20 11.21 -27.52 -1.50
C GLU A 20 10.09 -26.47 -1.45
N GLN A 21 9.01 -26.69 -2.20
CA GLN A 21 7.83 -25.81 -2.16
C GLN A 21 7.15 -25.84 -0.78
N GLU A 22 6.98 -27.03 -0.20
CA GLU A 22 6.38 -27.19 1.13
C GLU A 22 7.21 -26.50 2.22
N ALA A 23 8.55 -26.58 2.15
CA ALA A 23 9.44 -25.83 3.04
C ALA A 23 9.30 -24.30 2.88
N ILE A 24 9.10 -23.81 1.66
CA ILE A 24 8.81 -22.39 1.39
C ILE A 24 7.47 -21.97 2.01
N TYR A 25 6.44 -22.80 1.91
CA TYR A 25 5.15 -22.52 2.52
C TYR A 25 5.24 -22.48 4.05
N GLY A 26 6.01 -23.39 4.66
CA GLY A 26 6.31 -23.38 6.09
C GLY A 26 7.09 -22.13 6.53
N LEU A 27 8.09 -21.70 5.75
CA LEU A 27 8.81 -20.44 6.00
C LEU A 27 7.85 -19.23 6.01
N ARG A 28 6.90 -19.17 5.07
CA ARG A 28 5.91 -18.09 5.01
C ARG A 28 5.02 -18.08 6.25
N TYR A 29 4.56 -19.26 6.71
CA TYR A 29 3.78 -19.37 7.95
C TYR A 29 4.56 -18.84 9.14
N LYS A 30 5.80 -19.32 9.32
CA LYS A 30 6.69 -18.88 10.39
C LYS A 30 6.85 -17.36 10.41
N VAL A 31 7.08 -16.74 9.26
CA VAL A 31 7.26 -15.28 9.21
C VAL A 31 5.94 -14.53 9.39
N TYR A 32 4.88 -14.88 8.67
CA TYR A 32 3.64 -14.10 8.71
C TYR A 32 2.82 -14.33 9.98
N VAL A 33 2.69 -15.57 10.42
CA VAL A 33 1.88 -15.95 11.59
C VAL A 33 2.70 -15.79 12.87
N GLU A 34 3.87 -16.40 12.97
CA GLU A 34 4.62 -16.44 14.23
C GLU A 34 5.43 -15.16 14.47
N GLU A 35 6.21 -14.70 13.49
CA GLU A 35 7.09 -13.52 13.69
C GLU A 35 6.32 -12.19 13.58
N LEU A 36 5.45 -12.06 12.58
CA LEU A 36 4.72 -10.82 12.32
C LEU A 36 3.35 -10.75 13.00
N ALA A 37 2.91 -11.84 13.65
CA ALA A 37 1.62 -11.95 14.33
C ALA A 37 0.46 -11.43 13.45
N LYS A 38 0.49 -11.74 12.14
CA LYS A 38 -0.63 -11.38 11.27
C LYS A 38 -1.86 -12.15 11.70
N LYS A 39 -2.93 -11.42 12.05
CA LYS A 39 -4.16 -12.02 12.56
C LYS A 39 -4.84 -12.96 11.56
N ASN A 40 -4.95 -12.56 10.28
CA ASN A 40 -5.64 -13.32 9.23
C ASN A 40 -4.86 -13.32 7.91
N PRO A 41 -3.71 -14.00 7.80
CA PRO A 41 -3.01 -14.12 6.53
C PRO A 41 -3.85 -14.94 5.53
N SER A 42 -3.95 -14.46 4.29
CA SER A 42 -4.64 -15.20 3.23
C SER A 42 -4.01 -16.57 3.00
N ASN A 43 -4.85 -17.59 2.80
CA ASN A 43 -4.48 -18.97 2.44
C ASN A 43 -3.55 -19.64 3.46
N VAL A 44 -3.80 -19.37 4.75
CA VAL A 44 -3.14 -20.04 5.87
C VAL A 44 -3.80 -21.39 6.16
N ASP A 45 -2.99 -22.39 6.45
CA ASP A 45 -3.43 -23.68 6.96
C ASP A 45 -2.61 -23.97 8.23
N HIS A 46 -3.32 -23.93 9.36
CA HIS A 46 -2.74 -24.06 10.69
C HIS A 46 -2.42 -25.51 11.08
N GLU A 47 -3.10 -26.49 10.47
CA GLU A 47 -2.81 -27.91 10.71
C GLU A 47 -1.46 -28.27 10.08
N ARG A 48 -1.21 -27.81 8.86
CA ARG A 48 0.07 -28.03 8.15
C ARG A 48 1.14 -26.97 8.45
N GLN A 49 0.77 -25.91 9.18
CA GLN A 49 1.64 -24.78 9.51
C GLN A 49 2.32 -24.16 8.27
N TRP A 50 1.53 -23.88 7.24
CA TRP A 50 2.05 -23.36 5.99
C TRP A 50 1.12 -22.29 5.37
N ILE A 51 1.68 -21.44 4.50
CA ILE A 51 0.91 -20.48 3.69
C ILE A 51 1.19 -20.75 2.21
N LYS A 52 0.16 -21.25 1.51
CA LYS A 52 0.21 -21.58 0.08
C LYS A 52 -0.89 -20.81 -0.66
N ASP A 53 -0.50 -19.98 -1.61
CA ASP A 53 -1.44 -19.28 -2.47
C ASP A 53 -1.79 -20.10 -3.72
N PRO A 54 -2.96 -19.89 -4.33
CA PRO A 54 -3.28 -20.39 -5.67
C PRO A 54 -2.19 -20.04 -6.69
N GLY A 55 -1.69 -18.78 -6.63
CA GLY A 55 -0.60 -18.27 -7.45
C GLY A 55 0.71 -19.06 -7.40
N ASP A 56 0.95 -19.86 -6.35
CA ASP A 56 2.16 -20.68 -6.24
C ASP A 56 2.17 -21.87 -7.21
N SER A 57 1.03 -22.23 -7.80
CA SER A 57 0.87 -23.34 -8.73
C SER A 57 0.52 -22.91 -10.15
N GLU A 58 0.44 -21.60 -10.40
CA GLU A 58 0.15 -21.04 -11.73
C GLU A 58 1.28 -21.33 -12.73
N PRO A 59 0.95 -21.55 -14.02
CA PRO A 59 1.94 -21.62 -15.08
C PRO A 59 2.82 -20.36 -15.10
N GLY A 60 4.14 -20.54 -15.28
CA GLY A 60 5.09 -19.42 -15.27
C GLY A 60 5.50 -18.94 -13.88
N THR A 61 4.93 -19.50 -12.80
CA THR A 61 5.40 -19.25 -11.43
C THR A 61 6.71 -19.97 -11.13
N VAL A 62 7.64 -19.24 -10.50
CA VAL A 62 8.85 -19.80 -9.89
C VAL A 62 8.98 -19.31 -8.45
N LEU A 63 9.36 -20.22 -7.56
CA LEU A 63 9.65 -19.90 -6.16
C LEU A 63 11.16 -19.87 -5.94
N LEU A 64 11.67 -18.74 -5.48
CA LEU A 64 13.07 -18.56 -5.09
C LEU A 64 13.20 -18.73 -3.58
N TYR A 65 14.29 -19.32 -3.13
CA TYR A 65 14.62 -19.40 -1.71
C TYR A 65 16.12 -19.26 -1.45
N SER A 66 16.45 -18.79 -0.26
CA SER A 66 17.81 -18.75 0.27
C SER A 66 17.92 -19.59 1.55
N GLY A 67 19.14 -20.06 1.85
CA GLY A 67 19.41 -20.96 2.97
C GLY A 67 19.48 -22.43 2.55
N SER A 68 19.69 -23.31 3.53
CA SER A 68 19.75 -24.75 3.34
C SER A 68 18.45 -25.39 3.78
N MET A 69 17.96 -26.37 3.02
CA MET A 69 16.73 -27.06 3.41
C MET A 69 16.93 -27.91 4.68
N PRO A 70 15.89 -28.02 5.54
CA PRO A 70 14.61 -27.30 5.49
C PRO A 70 14.68 -25.88 6.11
N ASN A 71 15.84 -25.46 6.60
CA ASN A 71 16.08 -24.21 7.32
C ASN A 71 16.28 -22.99 6.38
N LEU A 72 15.19 -22.55 5.78
CA LEU A 72 15.21 -21.40 4.86
C LEU A 72 15.38 -20.07 5.59
N SER A 73 16.09 -19.13 4.97
CA SER A 73 16.34 -17.78 5.49
C SER A 73 15.47 -16.70 4.82
N GLY A 74 15.04 -16.94 3.58
CA GLY A 74 14.15 -16.06 2.84
C GLY A 74 13.59 -16.72 1.59
N THR A 75 12.50 -16.16 1.06
CA THR A 75 11.86 -16.62 -0.18
C THR A 75 11.18 -15.46 -0.91
N LEU A 76 10.99 -15.62 -2.22
CA LEU A 76 10.28 -14.72 -3.11
C LEU A 76 9.54 -15.56 -4.17
N ARG A 77 8.31 -15.18 -4.52
CA ARG A 77 7.61 -15.72 -5.70
C ARG A 77 7.78 -14.77 -6.87
N LEU A 78 8.01 -15.32 -8.05
CA LEU A 78 7.83 -14.65 -9.32
C LEU A 78 6.71 -15.37 -10.09
N THR A 79 5.72 -14.63 -10.56
CA THR A 79 4.71 -15.13 -11.48
C THR A 79 4.84 -14.36 -12.78
N THR A 80 5.02 -15.06 -13.90
CA THR A 80 5.27 -14.42 -15.19
C THR A 80 4.23 -14.84 -16.22
N TRP A 81 3.65 -13.85 -16.90
CA TRP A 81 2.68 -14.02 -17.96
C TRP A 81 3.29 -13.62 -19.30
N GLN A 82 3.13 -14.49 -20.30
CA GLN A 82 3.55 -14.20 -21.67
C GLN A 82 2.55 -13.27 -22.37
N PRO A 83 2.91 -12.70 -23.54
CA PRO A 83 1.99 -11.91 -24.33
C PRO A 83 0.65 -12.60 -24.55
N GLY A 84 -0.46 -11.88 -24.37
CA GLY A 84 -1.82 -12.38 -24.46
C GLY A 84 -2.28 -13.31 -23.33
N GLN A 85 -1.45 -13.58 -22.32
CA GLN A 85 -1.78 -14.47 -21.19
C GLN A 85 -1.97 -13.74 -19.85
N ILE A 86 -2.07 -12.41 -19.88
CA ILE A 86 -2.16 -11.60 -18.67
C ILE A 86 -3.62 -11.63 -18.16
N PRO A 87 -3.87 -12.10 -16.92
CA PRO A 87 -5.23 -12.14 -16.38
C PRO A 87 -5.80 -10.74 -16.14
N GLU A 88 -7.11 -10.58 -16.28
CA GLU A 88 -7.82 -9.30 -16.06
C GLU A 88 -7.56 -8.74 -14.64
N GLU A 89 -7.50 -9.61 -13.62
CA GLU A 89 -7.16 -9.19 -12.25
C GLU A 89 -5.77 -8.52 -12.17
N VAL A 90 -4.81 -8.96 -12.98
CA VAL A 90 -3.46 -8.38 -13.04
C VAL A 90 -3.48 -7.06 -13.79
N VAL A 91 -4.27 -6.96 -14.87
CA VAL A 91 -4.51 -5.72 -15.62
C VAL A 91 -5.06 -4.65 -14.69
N GLU A 92 -6.14 -4.95 -13.97
CA GLU A 92 -6.77 -4.00 -13.04
C GLU A 92 -5.82 -3.58 -11.91
N ARG A 93 -5.15 -4.56 -11.28
CA ARG A 93 -4.27 -4.36 -10.12
C ARG A 93 -3.08 -3.45 -10.43
N TYR A 94 -2.50 -3.59 -11.62
CA TYR A 94 -1.34 -2.79 -12.03
C TYR A 94 -1.67 -1.68 -13.01
N SER A 95 -2.97 -1.40 -13.20
CA SER A 95 -3.44 -0.37 -14.13
C SER A 95 -2.78 -0.51 -15.51
N LEU A 96 -2.73 -1.74 -16.03
CA LEU A 96 -2.00 -2.05 -17.26
C LEU A 96 -2.60 -1.35 -18.49
N GLU A 97 -3.86 -0.92 -18.41
CA GLU A 97 -4.51 -0.07 -19.42
C GLU A 97 -3.80 1.27 -19.64
N LEU A 98 -2.95 1.71 -18.70
CA LEU A 98 -2.12 2.90 -18.84
C LEU A 98 -0.91 2.67 -19.76
N PHE A 99 -0.54 1.42 -20.02
CA PHE A 99 0.63 1.05 -20.81
C PHE A 99 0.19 0.64 -22.22
N PRO A 100 0.49 1.45 -23.26
CA PRO A 100 0.22 1.07 -24.64
C PRO A 100 0.84 -0.28 -24.99
N ASP A 101 0.10 -1.13 -25.71
CA ASP A 101 0.52 -2.43 -26.22
C ASP A 101 1.01 -3.41 -25.13
N TYR A 102 0.54 -3.28 -23.89
CA TYR A 102 0.96 -4.16 -22.78
C TYR A 102 0.67 -5.64 -23.07
N GLU A 103 -0.33 -5.94 -23.89
CA GLU A 103 -0.71 -7.30 -24.29
C GLU A 103 0.40 -8.00 -25.08
N ASN A 104 1.31 -7.23 -25.71
CA ASN A 104 2.47 -7.73 -26.43
C ASN A 104 3.72 -7.92 -25.54
N LEU A 105 3.61 -7.62 -24.25
CA LEU A 105 4.72 -7.65 -23.31
C LEU A 105 4.66 -8.87 -22.40
N THR A 106 5.82 -9.49 -22.18
CA THR A 106 6.02 -10.39 -21.04
C THR A 106 6.07 -9.59 -19.73
N ILE A 107 5.15 -9.87 -18.80
CA ILE A 107 5.00 -9.18 -17.52
C ILE A 107 5.26 -10.15 -16.36
N CYS A 108 5.92 -9.67 -15.31
CA CYS A 108 6.15 -10.45 -14.09
C CYS A 108 5.62 -9.72 -12.86
N GLU A 109 4.97 -10.44 -11.95
CA GLU A 109 4.74 -10.01 -10.57
C GLU A 109 5.79 -10.66 -9.65
N ALA A 110 6.44 -9.84 -8.83
CA ALA A 110 7.25 -10.28 -7.71
C ALA A 110 6.46 -10.15 -6.40
N ALA A 111 6.15 -11.27 -5.76
CA ALA A 111 5.26 -11.34 -4.60
C ALA A 111 5.84 -12.22 -3.48
N ARG A 112 5.21 -12.17 -2.29
CA ARG A 112 5.54 -13.04 -1.14
C ARG A 112 7.01 -13.04 -0.73
N LEU A 113 7.68 -11.89 -0.87
CA LEU A 113 9.00 -11.69 -0.30
C LEU A 113 8.94 -11.77 1.23
N VAL A 114 9.60 -12.77 1.80
CA VAL A 114 9.79 -12.86 3.26
C VAL A 114 11.25 -13.18 3.58
N VAL A 115 11.72 -12.61 4.70
CA VAL A 115 13.04 -12.87 5.26
C VAL A 115 12.87 -13.05 6.76
N ARG A 116 13.40 -14.16 7.28
CA ARG A 116 13.38 -14.45 8.73
C ARG A 116 14.01 -13.33 9.52
N SER A 117 13.43 -12.99 10.67
CA SER A 117 13.87 -11.90 11.55
C SER A 117 15.38 -11.88 11.80
N ASN A 118 15.96 -13.03 12.18
CA ASN A 118 17.40 -13.19 12.50
C ASN A 118 18.35 -12.98 11.30
N PHE A 119 17.81 -12.81 10.09
CA PHE A 119 18.57 -12.58 8.86
C PHE A 119 18.24 -11.24 8.18
N ARG A 120 17.33 -10.44 8.74
CA ARG A 120 17.04 -9.09 8.23
C ARG A 120 18.26 -8.18 8.45
N GLY A 121 18.54 -7.30 7.49
CA GLY A 121 19.75 -6.47 7.49
C GLY A 121 21.02 -7.21 7.02
N LYS A 122 20.95 -8.52 6.75
CA LYS A 122 22.02 -9.29 6.10
C LYS A 122 21.85 -9.30 4.58
N LEU A 123 22.71 -10.04 3.90
CA LEU A 123 22.79 -10.12 2.44
C LEU A 123 21.65 -10.90 1.78
N ILE A 124 20.65 -11.39 2.53
CA ILE A 124 19.54 -12.17 1.99
C ILE A 124 18.72 -11.39 0.96
N LEU A 125 18.29 -10.16 1.29
CA LEU A 125 17.49 -9.36 0.37
C LEU A 125 18.27 -9.00 -0.92
N PRO A 126 19.52 -8.51 -0.86
CA PRO A 126 20.34 -8.33 -2.07
C PRO A 126 20.53 -9.62 -2.88
N SER A 127 20.68 -10.77 -2.23
CA SER A 127 20.86 -12.07 -2.90
C SER A 127 19.59 -12.50 -3.63
N LEU A 128 18.43 -12.43 -2.96
CA LEU A 128 17.12 -12.69 -3.57
C LEU A 128 16.84 -11.71 -4.72
N ALA A 129 17.15 -10.42 -4.55
CA ALA A 129 16.96 -9.40 -5.57
C ALA A 129 17.82 -9.68 -6.81
N ARG A 130 19.09 -10.09 -6.63
CA ARG A 130 19.98 -10.47 -7.73
C ARG A 130 19.43 -11.69 -8.49
N ALA A 131 19.10 -12.75 -7.76
CA ALA A 131 18.57 -13.98 -8.36
C ALA A 131 17.22 -13.77 -9.06
N CYS A 132 16.36 -12.92 -8.47
CA CYS A 132 15.14 -12.44 -9.09
C CYS A 132 15.43 -11.76 -10.42
N TYR A 133 16.26 -10.72 -10.41
CA TYR A 133 16.61 -9.94 -11.60
C TYR A 133 17.20 -10.83 -12.70
N GLU A 134 18.10 -11.75 -12.33
CA GLU A 134 18.72 -12.68 -13.27
C GLU A 134 17.68 -13.65 -13.88
N THR A 135 16.76 -14.15 -13.08
CA THR A 135 15.68 -15.04 -13.54
C THR A 135 14.73 -14.32 -14.48
N VAL A 136 14.21 -13.14 -14.10
CA VAL A 136 13.26 -12.39 -14.92
C VAL A 136 13.89 -11.93 -16.24
N CYS A 137 15.18 -11.58 -16.23
CA CYS A 137 15.84 -11.06 -17.43
C CYS A 137 16.37 -12.16 -18.35
N ARG A 138 17.06 -13.18 -17.82
CA ARG A 138 17.74 -14.21 -18.63
C ARG A 138 16.84 -15.38 -19.00
N LYS A 139 15.97 -15.81 -18.09
CA LYS A 139 15.15 -17.02 -18.27
C LYS A 139 13.75 -16.71 -18.78
N GLN A 140 13.17 -15.62 -18.31
CA GLN A 140 11.75 -15.32 -18.54
C GLN A 140 11.51 -14.17 -19.52
N ASN A 141 12.56 -13.48 -19.99
CA ASN A 141 12.46 -12.41 -20.99
C ASN A 141 11.46 -11.30 -20.61
N VAL A 142 11.39 -10.94 -19.33
CA VAL A 142 10.41 -9.96 -18.82
C VAL A 142 10.72 -8.55 -19.33
N HIS A 143 9.67 -7.80 -19.68
CA HIS A 143 9.74 -6.39 -20.12
C HIS A 143 9.34 -5.42 -19.01
N LEU A 144 8.28 -5.76 -18.25
CA LEU A 144 7.81 -4.99 -17.10
C LEU A 144 7.69 -5.94 -15.89
N ALA A 145 8.30 -5.57 -14.77
CA ALA A 145 8.18 -6.32 -13.52
C ALA A 145 7.49 -5.44 -12.47
N PHE A 146 6.43 -5.96 -11.86
CA PHE A 146 5.64 -5.26 -10.87
C PHE A 146 5.74 -5.91 -9.49
N LEU A 147 5.53 -5.09 -8.47
CA LEU A 147 5.20 -5.55 -7.13
C LEU A 147 4.27 -4.54 -6.48
N TYR A 148 3.63 -4.88 -5.37
CA TYR A 148 3.01 -3.88 -4.50
C TYR A 148 3.49 -4.06 -3.06
N CYS A 149 3.63 -2.96 -2.33
CA CYS A 149 4.20 -3.02 -0.99
C CYS A 149 3.55 -2.04 0.00
N ALA A 150 3.82 -2.22 1.28
CA ALA A 150 3.52 -1.19 2.27
C ALA A 150 4.30 0.10 1.94
N PRO A 151 3.72 1.30 2.14
CA PRO A 151 4.35 2.57 1.81
C PRO A 151 5.77 2.74 2.37
N GLY A 152 6.00 2.29 3.61
CA GLY A 152 7.32 2.35 4.27
C GLY A 152 8.42 1.52 3.59
N LEU A 153 8.08 0.63 2.66
CA LEU A 153 9.05 -0.19 1.92
C LEU A 153 9.41 0.39 0.55
N VAL A 154 8.71 1.43 0.08
CA VAL A 154 8.94 2.00 -1.26
C VAL A 154 10.38 2.46 -1.44
N ARG A 155 10.97 3.11 -0.43
CA ARG A 155 12.39 3.54 -0.48
C ARG A 155 13.35 2.35 -0.63
N VAL A 156 13.03 1.21 -0.04
CA VAL A 156 13.85 -0.01 -0.13
C VAL A 156 13.78 -0.57 -1.55
N TYR A 157 12.57 -0.73 -2.09
CA TYR A 157 12.38 -1.24 -3.45
C TYR A 157 12.88 -0.27 -4.53
N ARG A 158 12.84 1.04 -4.29
CA ARG A 158 13.46 2.04 -5.17
C ARG A 158 14.94 1.82 -5.39
N ARG A 159 15.68 1.49 -4.32
CA ARG A 159 17.10 1.13 -4.45
C ARG A 159 17.31 -0.16 -5.26
N LEU A 160 16.32 -1.03 -5.33
CA LEU A 160 16.38 -2.25 -6.16
C LEU A 160 15.99 -2.00 -7.63
N GLY A 161 15.65 -0.77 -8.03
CA GLY A 161 15.29 -0.43 -9.41
C GLY A 161 13.80 -0.40 -9.70
N PHE A 162 12.94 -0.61 -8.69
CA PHE A 162 11.50 -0.36 -8.81
C PHE A 162 11.20 1.14 -8.65
N ARG A 163 10.07 1.62 -9.16
CA ARG A 163 9.63 3.01 -9.01
C ARG A 163 8.12 3.14 -8.91
N PRO A 164 7.63 4.15 -8.17
CA PRO A 164 6.30 4.69 -8.37
C PRO A 164 6.00 4.96 -9.85
N TYR A 165 4.74 4.83 -10.23
CA TYR A 165 4.20 5.24 -11.52
C TYR A 165 2.73 5.66 -11.31
N SER A 166 2.05 6.13 -12.36
CA SER A 166 0.63 6.55 -12.29
C SER A 166 -0.40 5.46 -12.06
N GLY A 167 0.01 4.26 -11.63
CA GLY A 167 -0.93 3.18 -11.30
C GLY A 167 -1.70 3.46 -10.01
N ARG A 168 -2.94 2.97 -9.96
CA ARG A 168 -3.82 3.07 -8.79
C ARG A 168 -3.25 2.31 -7.61
N LEU A 169 -3.51 2.79 -6.39
CA LEU A 169 -3.16 2.04 -5.18
C LEU A 169 -3.87 0.68 -5.14
N VAL A 170 -3.19 -0.33 -4.61
CA VAL A 170 -3.69 -1.70 -4.51
C VAL A 170 -4.31 -1.91 -3.13
N SER A 171 -5.62 -2.04 -3.07
CA SER A 171 -6.32 -2.42 -1.84
C SER A 171 -6.12 -3.90 -1.53
N THR A 172 -5.71 -4.21 -0.31
CA THR A 172 -5.56 -5.59 0.18
C THR A 172 -6.24 -5.74 1.53
N LYS A 173 -6.51 -6.99 1.96
CA LYS A 173 -7.04 -7.28 3.31
C LYS A 173 -6.19 -6.71 4.46
N ASP A 174 -4.91 -6.44 4.19
CA ASP A 174 -3.94 -5.92 5.16
C ASP A 174 -3.72 -4.39 5.00
N GLY A 175 -4.63 -3.69 4.31
CA GLY A 175 -4.56 -2.27 4.05
C GLY A 175 -4.07 -1.90 2.65
N ILE A 176 -3.89 -0.60 2.43
CA ILE A 176 -3.49 -0.03 1.14
C ILE A 176 -2.02 -0.34 0.83
N ARG A 177 -1.76 -0.72 -0.42
CA ARG A 177 -0.43 -1.02 -0.96
C ARG A 177 -0.11 -0.11 -2.13
N VAL A 178 1.18 0.23 -2.22
CA VAL A 178 1.73 1.03 -3.29
C VAL A 178 2.22 0.08 -4.39
N PRO A 179 1.67 0.11 -5.60
CA PRO A 179 2.24 -0.61 -6.73
C PRO A 179 3.55 0.06 -7.16
N LEU A 180 4.52 -0.74 -7.55
CA LEU A 180 5.78 -0.28 -8.09
C LEU A 180 6.11 -1.05 -9.36
N LEU A 181 6.74 -0.36 -10.31
CA LEU A 181 7.19 -0.88 -11.58
C LEU A 181 8.70 -0.89 -11.65
N MET A 182 9.29 -1.97 -12.17
CA MET A 182 10.66 -2.03 -12.64
C MET A 182 10.64 -2.29 -14.15
N ILE A 183 11.34 -1.46 -14.91
CA ILE A 183 11.66 -1.73 -16.32
C ILE A 183 13.08 -2.30 -16.35
N PRO A 184 13.28 -3.62 -16.52
CA PRO A 184 14.60 -4.23 -16.34
C PRO A 184 15.67 -3.63 -17.23
N SER A 185 15.31 -3.21 -18.45
CA SER A 185 16.24 -2.63 -19.43
C SER A 185 16.54 -1.13 -19.24
N ASP A 186 16.00 -0.47 -18.21
CA ASP A 186 16.22 0.97 -17.95
C ASP A 186 17.54 1.23 -17.21
N LEU A 187 18.67 1.07 -17.92
CA LEU A 187 20.02 1.25 -17.36
C LEU A 187 20.29 2.65 -16.82
N ARG A 188 19.54 3.66 -17.27
CA ARG A 188 19.65 5.02 -16.75
C ARG A 188 19.09 5.07 -15.33
N TYR A 189 17.89 4.53 -15.12
CA TYR A 189 17.25 4.54 -13.81
C TYR A 189 18.02 3.73 -12.76
N PHE A 190 18.52 2.54 -13.12
CA PHE A 190 19.34 1.74 -12.21
C PHE A 190 20.56 2.53 -11.69
N ARG A 191 21.23 3.29 -12.57
CA ARG A 191 22.35 4.18 -12.18
C ARG A 191 21.89 5.32 -11.29
N GLU A 192 20.80 5.98 -11.64
CA GLU A 192 20.25 7.13 -10.89
C GLU A 192 19.95 6.77 -9.43
N VAL A 193 19.34 5.61 -9.19
CA VAL A 193 19.01 5.15 -7.83
C VAL A 193 20.16 4.43 -7.11
N ASN A 194 21.35 4.41 -7.71
CA ASN A 194 22.53 3.69 -7.23
C ASN A 194 22.21 2.23 -6.89
N SER A 195 21.50 1.55 -7.80
CA SER A 195 21.02 0.20 -7.53
C SER A 195 22.18 -0.80 -7.46
N PRO A 196 22.17 -1.77 -6.52
CA PRO A 196 23.15 -2.86 -6.50
C PRO A 196 23.02 -3.78 -7.74
N LEU A 197 21.90 -3.70 -8.47
CA LEU A 197 21.67 -4.44 -9.69
C LEU A 197 22.23 -3.74 -10.94
N SER A 198 22.76 -2.51 -10.83
CA SER A 198 23.22 -1.72 -11.98
C SER A 198 24.28 -2.44 -12.83
N CYS A 199 25.22 -3.14 -12.18
CA CYS A 199 26.25 -3.89 -12.91
C CYS A 199 25.66 -5.07 -13.68
N LEU A 200 24.74 -5.82 -13.05
CA LEU A 200 24.07 -6.95 -13.68
C LEU A 200 23.14 -6.49 -14.81
N ALA A 201 22.42 -5.38 -14.62
CA ALA A 201 21.62 -4.76 -15.65
C ALA A 201 22.47 -4.38 -16.87
N LYS A 202 23.62 -3.73 -16.64
CA LYS A 202 24.57 -3.39 -17.71
C LYS A 202 25.17 -4.62 -18.38
N GLU A 203 25.41 -5.70 -17.65
CA GLU A 203 25.87 -6.97 -18.22
C GLU A 203 24.83 -7.58 -19.17
N ILE A 204 23.55 -7.54 -18.80
CA ILE A 204 22.48 -8.19 -19.57
C ILE A 204 21.98 -7.33 -20.74
N PHE A 205 21.83 -6.03 -20.54
CA PHE A 205 21.27 -5.09 -21.54
C PHE A 205 22.32 -4.10 -22.06
N GLY A 206 23.61 -4.34 -21.82
CA GLY A 206 24.69 -3.49 -22.34
C GLY A 206 24.91 -3.68 -23.85
N GLN A 207 26.03 -3.15 -24.34
CA GLN A 207 26.41 -3.30 -25.74
C GLN A 207 26.52 -4.78 -26.13
N GLY A 208 25.79 -5.20 -27.16
CA GLY A 208 25.71 -6.60 -27.60
C GLY A 208 24.84 -7.51 -26.72
N GLY A 209 24.16 -6.94 -25.71
CA GLY A 209 23.23 -7.65 -24.83
C GLY A 209 21.81 -7.73 -25.39
N ARG A 210 20.86 -8.07 -24.51
CA ARG A 210 19.43 -8.15 -24.80
C ARG A 210 18.89 -6.76 -25.20
N GLY A 211 17.94 -6.75 -26.13
CA GLY A 211 17.25 -5.52 -26.55
C GLY A 211 16.55 -4.79 -25.40
N HIS A 212 16.39 -3.48 -25.55
CA HIS A 212 15.71 -2.64 -24.57
C HIS A 212 14.24 -2.48 -24.93
N LEU A 213 13.38 -2.43 -23.90
CA LEU A 213 12.03 -1.90 -24.08
C LEU A 213 12.11 -0.42 -24.46
N ASN A 214 11.35 0.01 -25.47
CA ASN A 214 11.21 1.43 -25.77
C ASN A 214 10.38 2.10 -24.66
N ILE A 215 11.03 2.89 -23.81
CA ILE A 215 10.39 3.51 -22.64
C ILE A 215 9.63 4.79 -23.01
N LYS A 216 9.88 5.40 -24.18
CA LYS A 216 9.31 6.70 -24.58
C LYS A 216 7.78 6.78 -24.39
N PRO A 217 6.98 5.76 -24.78
CA PRO A 217 5.53 5.80 -24.59
C PRO A 217 5.11 5.91 -23.11
N TYR A 218 5.92 5.37 -22.19
CA TYR A 218 5.60 5.30 -20.77
C TYR A 218 6.16 6.48 -19.95
N LEU A 219 6.94 7.39 -20.54
CA LEU A 219 7.62 8.44 -19.77
C LEU A 219 6.67 9.32 -18.94
N HIS A 220 5.45 9.55 -19.43
CA HIS A 220 4.41 10.30 -18.72
C HIS A 220 3.95 9.60 -17.43
N LEU A 221 3.98 8.27 -17.38
CA LEU A 221 3.63 7.46 -16.20
C LEU A 221 4.74 7.45 -15.15
N LEU A 222 5.98 7.75 -15.54
CA LEU A 222 7.19 7.54 -14.75
C LEU A 222 7.74 8.82 -14.10
N GLN A 223 7.05 9.95 -14.27
CA GLN A 223 7.48 11.22 -13.70
C GLN A 223 7.37 11.20 -12.17
N ALA A 224 8.15 12.02 -11.49
CA ALA A 224 8.27 11.97 -10.03
C ALA A 224 6.96 12.32 -9.30
N ASP A 225 6.12 13.12 -9.94
CA ASP A 225 4.78 13.56 -9.56
C ASP A 225 3.66 12.73 -10.20
N ALA A 226 4.01 11.77 -11.05
CA ALA A 226 3.02 10.96 -11.76
C ALA A 226 2.25 10.01 -10.84
N ALA A 227 2.82 9.67 -9.68
CA ALA A 227 2.17 8.84 -8.68
C ALA A 227 1.17 9.67 -7.87
N GLN A 228 -0.03 9.14 -7.66
CA GLN A 228 -1.10 9.75 -6.86
C GLN A 228 -0.80 9.76 -5.34
N TYR A 229 0.46 9.76 -4.91
CA TYR A 229 0.82 9.74 -3.50
C TYR A 229 2.20 10.36 -3.22
N GLN A 230 2.33 10.99 -2.04
CA GLN A 230 3.57 11.59 -1.55
C GLN A 230 4.00 10.93 -0.24
N LEU A 231 5.15 10.25 -0.30
CA LEU A 231 5.74 9.49 0.82
C LEU A 231 6.81 10.28 1.59
N ASP A 232 7.21 11.45 1.09
CA ASP A 232 8.26 12.25 1.73
C ASP A 232 7.72 12.89 3.02
N ALA A 233 8.32 12.50 4.15
CA ALA A 233 7.87 12.92 5.47
C ALA A 233 7.93 14.44 5.66
N GLU A 234 8.91 15.11 5.06
CA GLU A 234 9.07 16.56 5.18
C GLU A 234 8.01 17.28 4.34
N TYR A 235 7.69 16.77 3.15
CA TYR A 235 6.57 17.24 2.36
C TYR A 235 5.24 17.04 3.08
N VAL A 236 4.98 15.85 3.65
CA VAL A 236 3.75 15.57 4.42
C VAL A 236 3.65 16.50 5.63
N TRP A 237 4.76 16.73 6.33
CA TRP A 237 4.84 17.71 7.43
C TRP A 237 4.51 19.12 6.97
N THR A 238 5.20 19.60 5.93
CA THR A 238 5.01 20.95 5.38
C THR A 238 3.54 21.19 5.02
N ARG A 239 2.89 20.20 4.41
CA ARG A 239 1.46 20.30 4.08
C ARG A 239 0.59 20.38 5.33
N LEU A 240 0.78 19.52 6.32
CA LEU A 240 0.05 19.60 7.59
C LEU A 240 0.22 20.95 8.28
N GLU A 241 1.46 21.42 8.36
CA GLU A 241 1.80 22.68 9.01
C GLU A 241 1.16 23.87 8.29
N THR A 242 1.28 23.94 6.97
CA THR A 242 0.65 25.01 6.17
C THR A 242 -0.88 24.94 6.26
N ASP A 243 -1.47 23.76 6.16
CA ASP A 243 -2.92 23.62 6.03
C ASP A 243 -3.69 23.74 7.34
N PHE A 244 -3.08 23.40 8.48
CA PHE A 244 -3.76 23.38 9.78
C PHE A 244 -3.13 24.28 10.85
N LEU A 245 -1.80 24.43 10.89
CA LEU A 245 -1.13 25.22 11.95
C LEU A 245 -1.00 26.70 11.58
N GLN A 246 -0.51 27.01 10.38
CA GLN A 246 -0.22 28.39 9.98
C GLN A 246 -1.48 29.18 9.61
N ARG A 247 -2.47 28.54 8.99
CA ARG A 247 -3.70 29.19 8.52
C ARG A 247 -4.76 29.41 9.61
N LYS A 248 -4.47 29.11 10.89
CA LYS A 248 -5.44 29.10 12.01
C LYS A 248 -6.76 28.37 11.68
N HIS A 249 -6.72 27.37 10.79
CA HIS A 249 -7.86 26.51 10.50
C HIS A 249 -7.92 25.40 11.56
N THR A 250 -8.36 25.74 12.77
CA THR A 250 -8.58 24.77 13.87
C THR A 250 -9.95 24.09 13.76
N GLY A 251 -10.34 23.70 12.55
CA GLY A 251 -11.64 23.04 12.30
C GLY A 251 -11.63 21.53 12.46
N SER A 252 -10.45 20.90 12.58
CA SER A 252 -10.35 19.44 12.67
C SER A 252 -10.46 18.98 14.13
N THR A 253 -11.57 18.33 14.48
CA THR A 253 -11.76 17.64 15.77
C THR A 253 -10.66 16.60 16.01
N PHE A 254 -10.17 15.95 14.95
CA PHE A 254 -9.12 14.94 15.05
C PHE A 254 -7.78 15.49 15.52
N LEU A 255 -7.44 16.71 15.10
CA LEU A 255 -6.15 17.34 15.43
C LEU A 255 -6.16 18.12 16.75
N GLN A 256 -7.31 18.17 17.43
CA GLN A 256 -7.43 18.92 18.66
C GLN A 256 -6.48 18.40 19.74
N ASP A 257 -5.88 19.27 20.54
CA ASP A 257 -5.01 18.90 21.67
C ASP A 257 -3.73 18.12 21.27
N LEU A 258 -3.41 18.03 19.97
CA LEU A 258 -2.13 17.51 19.46
C LEU A 258 -1.10 18.64 19.36
N ALA A 259 0.06 18.47 19.99
CA ALA A 259 1.14 19.44 19.87
C ALA A 259 1.77 19.39 18.46
N PRO A 260 2.41 20.47 17.99
CA PRO A 260 3.11 20.46 16.70
C PRO A 260 4.16 19.33 16.56
N ALA A 261 4.85 18.97 17.66
CA ALA A 261 5.78 17.85 17.68
C ALA A 261 5.10 16.51 17.45
N ASP A 262 3.88 16.32 17.96
CA ASP A 262 3.08 15.11 17.76
C ASP A 262 2.57 15.01 16.33
N LEU A 263 2.13 16.13 15.75
CA LEU A 263 1.74 16.20 14.35
C LEU A 263 2.92 15.89 13.42
N LYS A 264 4.13 16.34 13.78
CA LYS A 264 5.36 16.01 13.05
C LYS A 264 5.74 14.54 13.18
N LEU A 265 5.49 13.93 14.34
CA LEU A 265 5.65 12.49 14.48
C LEU A 265 4.64 11.74 13.60
N LEU A 266 3.37 12.16 13.59
CA LEU A 266 2.32 11.57 12.76
C LEU A 266 2.64 11.65 11.26
N SER A 267 3.12 12.81 10.80
CA SER A 267 3.52 13.01 9.41
C SER A 267 4.67 12.11 8.98
N SER A 268 5.59 11.78 9.89
CA SER A 268 6.79 10.98 9.59
C SER A 268 6.52 9.55 9.11
N LYS A 269 5.32 9.01 9.35
CA LYS A 269 4.90 7.67 8.92
C LYS A 269 3.58 7.66 8.14
N GLY A 270 2.85 8.77 8.13
CA GLY A 270 1.78 9.01 7.18
C GLY A 270 2.30 9.16 5.75
N PHE A 271 1.39 9.20 4.81
CA PHE A 271 1.66 9.65 3.45
C PHE A 271 0.44 10.38 2.91
N ILE A 272 0.65 11.27 1.94
CA ILE A 272 -0.46 11.93 1.25
C ILE A 272 -0.88 11.07 0.08
N LEU A 273 -2.17 10.92 -0.10
CA LEU A 273 -2.82 10.39 -1.30
C LEU A 273 -3.52 11.55 -2.00
N GLU A 274 -3.20 11.74 -3.28
CA GLU A 274 -3.84 12.70 -4.17
C GLU A 274 -4.96 11.99 -4.92
N VAL A 275 -6.13 12.60 -4.96
CA VAL A 275 -7.36 11.96 -5.43
C VAL A 275 -7.99 12.85 -6.49
N THR A 276 -8.41 12.26 -7.61
CA THR A 276 -9.11 12.98 -8.68
C THR A 276 -10.61 13.04 -8.43
N ALA A 277 -11.32 13.98 -9.06
CA ALA A 277 -12.77 14.05 -8.94
C ALA A 277 -13.44 12.77 -9.48
N GLY A 278 -14.39 12.22 -8.72
CA GLY A 278 -15.08 10.96 -9.02
C GLY A 278 -14.34 9.71 -8.53
N GLU A 279 -13.09 9.82 -8.12
CA GLU A 279 -12.29 8.68 -7.66
C GLU A 279 -12.77 8.17 -6.29
N THR A 280 -12.86 6.86 -6.15
CA THR A 280 -13.28 6.21 -4.91
C THR A 280 -12.06 5.90 -4.05
N VAL A 281 -11.98 6.52 -2.86
CA VAL A 281 -10.85 6.36 -1.95
C VAL A 281 -10.96 5.06 -1.15
N THR A 282 -12.16 4.73 -0.66
CA THR A 282 -12.47 3.48 0.01
C THR A 282 -13.83 2.97 -0.43
N ARG A 283 -14.03 1.65 -0.45
CA ARG A 283 -15.31 1.02 -0.76
C ARG A 283 -15.89 0.37 0.48
N GLU A 284 -17.22 0.39 0.58
CA GLU A 284 -17.97 -0.41 1.56
C GLU A 284 -17.52 -1.88 1.50
N GLU A 285 -17.55 -2.57 2.64
CA GLU A 285 -17.12 -3.97 2.84
C GLU A 285 -15.62 -4.25 2.64
N LEU A 286 -14.84 -3.30 2.12
CA LEU A 286 -13.40 -3.44 1.97
C LEU A 286 -12.74 -3.57 3.35
N VAL A 287 -11.81 -4.49 3.51
CA VAL A 287 -11.09 -4.66 4.79
C VAL A 287 -9.84 -3.81 4.78
N GLU A 288 -9.94 -2.63 5.38
CA GLU A 288 -8.86 -1.64 5.50
C GLU A 288 -9.02 -0.88 6.82
N LYS A 289 -7.91 -0.66 7.51
CA LYS A 289 -7.92 -0.11 8.89
C LYS A 289 -7.22 1.25 8.98
N GLU A 290 -6.87 1.80 7.84
CA GLU A 290 -6.31 3.13 7.71
C GLU A 290 -7.37 4.19 8.06
N VAL A 291 -6.90 5.24 8.73
CA VAL A 291 -7.65 6.45 9.00
C VAL A 291 -7.16 7.51 8.01
N PHE A 292 -8.07 8.30 7.47
CA PHE A 292 -7.76 9.36 6.52
C PHE A 292 -8.13 10.72 7.07
N LEU A 293 -7.25 11.69 6.94
CA LEU A 293 -7.51 13.09 7.23
C LEU A 293 -7.57 13.88 5.92
N ILE A 294 -8.65 14.61 5.68
CA ILE A 294 -8.80 15.42 4.47
C ILE A 294 -8.01 16.72 4.61
N LEU A 295 -7.03 16.92 3.72
CA LEU A 295 -6.25 18.16 3.63
C LEU A 295 -6.90 19.17 2.67
N GLU A 296 -7.50 18.67 1.59
CA GLU A 296 -8.09 19.45 0.52
C GLU A 296 -9.17 18.64 -0.21
N GLY A 297 -10.14 19.35 -0.78
CA GLY A 297 -11.23 18.78 -1.57
C GLY A 297 -12.48 18.50 -0.76
N SER A 298 -13.51 18.04 -1.47
CA SER A 298 -14.79 17.60 -0.90
C SER A 298 -15.05 16.17 -1.30
N PHE A 299 -15.56 15.37 -0.37
CA PHE A 299 -15.78 13.94 -0.51
C PHE A 299 -17.21 13.61 -0.07
N GLU A 300 -17.81 12.60 -0.66
CA GLU A 300 -19.09 12.05 -0.20
C GLU A 300 -18.88 10.68 0.44
N ALA A 301 -19.55 10.47 1.57
CA ALA A 301 -19.70 9.15 2.18
C ALA A 301 -21.03 8.55 1.76
N MET A 302 -21.04 7.28 1.32
CA MET A 302 -22.21 6.60 0.78
C MET A 302 -22.34 5.18 1.33
N VAL A 303 -23.57 4.73 1.55
CA VAL A 303 -23.91 3.31 1.82
C VAL A 303 -24.89 2.86 0.77
N GLY A 304 -24.53 1.81 0.02
CA GLY A 304 -25.20 1.47 -1.23
C GLY A 304 -25.30 2.69 -2.16
N HIS A 305 -26.52 3.17 -2.43
CA HIS A 305 -26.77 4.34 -3.29
C HIS A 305 -27.09 5.63 -2.50
N ARG A 306 -27.15 5.56 -1.17
CA ARG A 306 -27.54 6.70 -0.32
C ARG A 306 -26.29 7.46 0.13
N ARG A 307 -26.25 8.77 -0.13
CA ARG A 307 -25.26 9.68 0.45
C ARG A 307 -25.58 9.90 1.94
N LEU A 308 -24.61 9.59 2.80
CA LEU A 308 -24.70 9.79 4.25
C LEU A 308 -24.26 11.21 4.65
N ALA A 309 -23.14 11.67 4.11
CA ALA A 309 -22.52 12.94 4.48
C ALA A 309 -21.63 13.48 3.37
N ILE A 310 -21.34 14.78 3.46
CA ILE A 310 -20.25 15.43 2.71
C ILE A 310 -19.14 15.74 3.71
N LEU A 311 -17.93 15.28 3.39
CA LEU A 311 -16.72 15.46 4.18
C LEU A 311 -15.81 16.47 3.48
N ASN A 312 -15.27 17.41 4.25
CA ASN A 312 -14.44 18.49 3.75
C ASN A 312 -13.09 18.53 4.49
N LYS A 313 -12.26 19.52 4.15
CA LYS A 313 -10.98 19.76 4.81
C LYS A 313 -11.12 19.74 6.34
N GLY A 314 -10.28 18.93 6.98
CA GLY A 314 -10.25 18.74 8.43
C GLY A 314 -11.06 17.55 8.93
N ASP A 315 -11.99 17.03 8.13
CA ASP A 315 -12.73 15.83 8.49
C ASP A 315 -11.85 14.58 8.37
N VAL A 316 -12.21 13.59 9.17
CA VAL A 316 -11.58 12.27 9.18
C VAL A 316 -12.55 11.20 8.74
N PHE A 317 -12.09 10.20 8.00
CA PHE A 317 -12.91 9.02 7.68
C PHE A 317 -12.13 7.73 7.85
N GLY A 318 -12.86 6.62 7.93
CA GLY A 318 -12.31 5.29 8.10
C GLY A 318 -11.99 4.91 9.54
N GLU A 319 -12.30 5.78 10.49
CA GLU A 319 -12.10 5.57 11.93
C GLU A 319 -12.93 4.42 12.50
N GLU A 320 -14.12 4.16 11.96
CA GLU A 320 -14.95 3.02 12.37
C GLU A 320 -14.21 1.70 12.13
N ALA A 321 -13.71 1.49 10.90
CA ALA A 321 -12.92 0.31 10.56
C ALA A 321 -11.60 0.23 11.36
N PHE A 322 -11.06 1.38 11.79
CA PHE A 322 -9.93 1.40 12.70
C PHE A 322 -10.27 0.79 14.06
N PHE A 323 -11.46 1.04 14.63
CA PHE A 323 -11.86 0.46 15.92
C PHE A 323 -12.39 -0.97 15.80
N LEU A 324 -13.20 -1.25 14.78
CA LEU A 324 -13.84 -2.55 14.58
C LEU A 324 -12.80 -3.66 14.40
N GLU A 325 -13.10 -4.83 14.98
CA GLU A 325 -12.25 -6.02 14.82
C GLU A 325 -12.21 -6.48 13.37
N SER A 326 -13.38 -6.46 12.71
CA SER A 326 -13.55 -6.83 11.31
C SER A 326 -12.67 -5.99 10.38
N GLY A 327 -12.47 -4.70 10.71
CA GLY A 327 -11.80 -3.75 9.83
C GLY A 327 -12.53 -3.48 8.52
N ARG A 328 -13.81 -3.86 8.42
CA ARG A 328 -14.62 -3.60 7.23
C ARG A 328 -15.01 -2.13 7.20
N ARG A 329 -14.89 -1.52 6.02
CA ARG A 329 -15.43 -0.19 5.75
C ARG A 329 -16.94 -0.25 5.77
N THR A 330 -17.56 0.65 6.54
CA THR A 330 -19.01 0.78 6.68
C THR A 330 -19.64 1.67 5.60
N SER A 331 -18.83 2.38 4.81
CA SER A 331 -19.28 3.25 3.73
C SER A 331 -18.23 3.34 2.62
N THR A 332 -18.70 3.63 1.41
CA THR A 332 -17.88 4.06 0.28
C THR A 332 -17.58 5.55 0.39
N ILE A 333 -16.32 5.94 0.20
CA ILE A 333 -15.88 7.34 0.17
C ILE A 333 -15.44 7.68 -1.25
N ARG A 334 -16.08 8.69 -1.87
CA ARG A 334 -15.77 9.15 -3.22
C ARG A 334 -15.44 10.64 -3.23
N SER A 335 -14.42 11.03 -3.98
CA SER A 335 -14.06 12.44 -4.15
C SER A 335 -15.05 13.15 -5.07
N LEU A 336 -15.57 14.29 -4.67
CA LEU A 336 -16.43 15.16 -5.49
C LEU A 336 -15.60 16.16 -6.30
N THR A 337 -14.46 16.58 -5.76
CA THR A 337 -13.48 17.46 -6.41
C THR A 337 -12.12 16.77 -6.42
N PRO A 338 -11.10 17.29 -7.14
CA PRO A 338 -9.73 16.92 -6.81
C PRO A 338 -9.47 17.18 -5.33
N GLY A 339 -8.73 16.29 -4.68
CA GLY A 339 -8.54 16.31 -3.23
C GLY A 339 -7.23 15.69 -2.79
N ARG A 340 -6.87 15.93 -1.53
CA ARG A 340 -5.66 15.38 -0.90
C ARG A 340 -6.00 14.89 0.49
N VAL A 341 -5.57 13.68 0.82
CA VAL A 341 -5.80 13.07 2.13
C VAL A 341 -4.50 12.55 2.71
N ILE A 342 -4.32 12.64 4.02
CA ILE A 342 -3.26 11.91 4.72
C ILE A 342 -3.79 10.56 5.14
N VAL A 343 -3.02 9.53 4.82
CA VAL A 343 -3.30 8.15 5.21
C VAL A 343 -2.49 7.80 6.45
N LEU A 344 -3.17 7.58 7.58
CA LEU A 344 -2.59 7.12 8.84
C LEU A 344 -2.88 5.63 9.03
N ARG A 345 -1.82 4.83 9.15
CA ARG A 345 -1.94 3.38 9.31
C ARG A 345 -2.23 3.01 10.77
N ARG A 346 -3.19 2.12 11.02
CA ARG A 346 -3.51 1.61 12.38
C ARG A 346 -2.28 1.10 13.13
N ARG A 347 -1.45 0.30 12.46
CA ARG A 347 -0.22 -0.24 13.04
C ARG A 347 0.74 0.86 13.50
N PHE A 348 0.79 1.98 12.80
CA PHE A 348 1.67 3.09 13.19
C PHE A 348 1.16 3.78 14.47
N ILE A 349 -0.15 4.01 14.58
CA ILE A 349 -0.76 4.55 15.81
C ILE A 349 -0.48 3.61 17.00
N GLN A 350 -0.59 2.29 16.80
CA GLN A 350 -0.25 1.28 17.81
C GLN A 350 1.26 1.23 18.14
N GLU A 351 2.13 1.49 17.16
CA GLU A 351 3.57 1.58 17.38
C GLU A 351 3.94 2.84 18.18
N ILE A 352 3.26 3.97 17.94
CA ILE A 352 3.36 5.17 18.77
C ILE A 352 3.04 4.81 20.22
N GLY A 353 1.94 4.10 20.47
CA GLY A 353 1.52 3.69 21.82
C GLY A 353 2.60 3.02 22.66
N LYS A 354 3.48 2.25 22.03
CA LYS A 354 4.61 1.58 22.71
C LYS A 354 5.69 2.55 23.20
N THR A 355 5.79 3.73 22.60
CA THR A 355 6.85 4.71 22.86
C THR A 355 6.32 6.01 23.46
N ASN A 356 5.07 6.37 23.19
CA ASN A 356 4.38 7.56 23.66
C ASN A 356 2.89 7.24 23.87
N PRO A 357 2.53 6.59 25.01
CA PRO A 357 1.14 6.21 25.31
C PRO A 357 0.19 7.41 25.42
N ALA A 358 0.67 8.57 25.87
CA ALA A 358 -0.15 9.77 25.98
C ALA A 358 -0.61 10.28 24.61
N LEU A 359 0.28 10.26 23.61
CA LEU A 359 -0.07 10.61 22.24
C LEU A 359 -1.07 9.61 21.65
N GLU A 360 -0.86 8.30 21.83
CA GLU A 360 -1.85 7.30 21.38
C GLU A 360 -3.22 7.55 22.02
N ALA A 361 -3.27 7.77 23.33
CA ALA A 361 -4.52 8.07 24.03
C ALA A 361 -5.21 9.32 23.48
N CYS A 362 -4.46 10.39 23.21
CA CYS A 362 -5.00 11.61 22.59
C CYS A 362 -5.58 11.33 21.19
N ILE A 363 -4.84 10.62 20.33
CA ILE A 363 -5.31 10.22 18.99
C ILE A 363 -6.60 9.40 19.08
N LEU A 364 -6.61 8.36 19.94
CA LEU A 364 -7.77 7.49 20.10
C LEU A 364 -8.99 8.25 20.64
N PHE A 365 -8.78 9.15 21.61
CA PHE A 365 -9.83 10.00 22.17
C PHE A 365 -10.43 10.91 21.10
N ASN A 366 -9.59 11.55 20.28
CA ASN A 366 -10.06 12.42 19.21
C ASN A 366 -10.83 11.68 18.12
N LEU A 367 -10.40 10.46 17.74
CA LEU A 367 -11.19 9.60 16.84
C LEU A 367 -12.53 9.22 17.45
N GLY A 368 -12.56 8.89 18.75
CA GLY A 368 -13.80 8.64 19.48
C GLY A 368 -14.73 9.86 19.50
N ARG A 369 -14.19 11.07 19.66
CA ARG A 369 -14.95 12.32 19.58
C ARG A 369 -15.56 12.54 18.21
N VAL A 370 -14.82 12.28 17.13
CA VAL A 370 -15.35 12.35 15.75
C VAL A 370 -16.56 11.41 15.60
N MET A 371 -16.45 10.16 16.08
CA MET A 371 -17.56 9.21 16.03
C MET A 371 -18.76 9.66 16.87
N ALA A 372 -18.53 10.17 18.08
CA ALA A 372 -19.58 10.65 18.96
C ALA A 372 -20.36 11.83 18.36
N MET A 373 -19.65 12.77 17.71
CA MET A 373 -20.28 13.88 16.99
C MET A 373 -21.15 13.39 15.83
N ARG A 374 -20.64 12.47 15.01
CA ARG A 374 -21.41 11.87 13.90
C ARG A 374 -22.66 11.15 14.37
N LEU A 375 -22.57 10.40 15.47
CA LEU A 375 -23.72 9.72 16.05
C LEU A 375 -24.77 10.73 16.54
N SER A 376 -24.36 11.82 17.18
CA SER A 376 -25.26 12.88 17.64
C SER A 376 -25.97 13.59 16.47
N GLU A 377 -25.24 13.88 15.39
CA GLU A 377 -25.80 14.46 14.16
C GLU A 377 -26.81 13.51 13.50
N MET A 378 -26.47 12.22 13.43
CA MET A 378 -27.35 11.19 12.89
C MET A 378 -28.64 11.07 13.71
N ILE A 379 -28.55 11.00 15.04
CA ILE A 379 -29.72 10.93 15.93
C ILE A 379 -30.59 12.18 15.77
N SER A 380 -29.98 13.37 15.70
CA SER A 380 -30.72 14.62 15.50
C SER A 380 -31.44 14.69 14.16
N SER A 381 -30.89 14.04 13.12
CA SER A 381 -31.53 13.94 11.79
C SER A 381 -32.70 12.95 11.72
N ILE A 382 -32.81 12.03 12.69
CA ILE A 382 -33.87 11.02 12.79
C ILE A 382 -35.09 11.55 13.56
N ASP A 383 -34.94 12.64 14.32
CA ASP A 383 -36.00 13.24 15.14
C ASP A 383 -36.52 14.57 14.57
N PRO A 384 -37.49 14.55 13.63
CA PRO A 384 -38.14 15.76 13.14
C PRO A 384 -39.25 16.17 14.13
N GLN A 385 -38.86 16.64 15.30
CA GLN A 385 -39.69 17.27 16.33
C GLN A 385 -40.91 16.50 16.87
N THR A 386 -40.93 16.38 18.19
CA THR A 386 -42.02 16.92 19.01
C THR A 386 -42.49 18.29 18.47
N ASP A 387 -43.43 18.29 17.52
CA ASP A 387 -44.23 19.46 17.15
C ASP A 387 -45.16 19.80 18.31
N THR A 388 -44.67 20.59 19.26
CA THR A 388 -45.53 21.35 20.18
C THR A 388 -45.53 22.81 19.77
N CYS A 389 -46.55 23.25 19.03
CA CYS A 389 -47.33 24.45 19.37
C CYS A 389 -48.49 24.63 18.38
N GLY A 390 -49.73 24.78 18.89
CA GLY A 390 -50.81 25.39 18.11
C GLY A 390 -52.19 24.74 18.13
N ALA A 391 -52.66 24.16 19.25
CA ALA A 391 -54.10 24.06 19.46
C ALA A 391 -54.63 25.49 19.68
N SER A 392 -54.98 26.15 18.58
CA SER A 392 -55.61 27.46 18.58
C SER A 392 -57.01 27.39 19.21
N SER A 393 -57.24 28.35 20.10
CA SER A 393 -58.54 28.72 20.64
C SER A 393 -59.55 28.96 19.51
N LEU A 394 -60.58 28.11 19.42
CA LEU A 394 -61.80 28.41 18.66
C LEU A 394 -62.79 29.16 19.55
N MET A 395 -62.92 30.45 19.21
CA MET A 395 -64.12 31.30 19.20
C MET A 395 -64.94 31.53 20.48
N LYS A 396 -64.98 32.80 20.89
CA LYS A 396 -66.11 33.45 21.55
C LYS A 396 -67.15 33.88 20.50
N THR A 397 -68.43 33.71 20.87
CA THR A 397 -69.63 34.54 20.57
C THR A 397 -70.04 34.78 19.10
N GLY A 398 -71.24 34.29 18.79
CA GLY A 398 -72.08 34.61 17.63
C GLY A 398 -73.34 33.75 17.66
#